data_AF-A0A919EVR7-F1
#
_entry.id   AF-A0A919EVR7-F1
#
_cell.length_a   1.000
_cell.length_b   1.000
_cell.length_c   1.000
_cell.angle_alpha   90.00
_cell.angle_beta   90.00
_cell.angle_gamma   90.00
#
_symmetry.space_group_name_H-M   'P 1'
#
loop_
_entity.id
_entity.type
_entity.pdbx_description
1 polymer ?
#
loop_
_entity_poly.entity_id
_entity_poly.type
_entity_poly.pdbx_seq_one_letter_code
_entity_poly.pdbx_strand_id
1 'polypeptide(L)'
;MTLADDLAARFGQALDTRPEALREASRDFGRLVRATPRAVLRPTSAAQIRDLLQYAGPRHIPVGVRAGGHALYGQSQAAGGIVVDLRAMNRVGPVTGDRVTVGAGALWREVLAATLPYGRTPPVLTDYLGAGVGGVLSAGGLGGATHRHGLVADQVLELKVVTGAGEHRVCSPGRDPALFHAVLAGLGQCAVIVGATLRVVPAPGRVRRHCLFYDDLARYLADQRRLAEEARFPYLEGQVRPLGDRGWRYVIEAVAWYDGPSPPDDGRLLDGLAHDRAAAETTDLSYAEFVHRVDTDEELLRTTGEWLHPHPWLNLLLPHETAGPVVGSVLADPAFRPAHHRARAVVPPGLRPAACAALPPPARPPPVGVRPVAHGSAGQSRDGRADGGRQSRGVRPGPGRRRRGLPRQRPAPLRRRLARPPRHRLAVLRGRQAALRSAPGPGARARPGARTAVTRARRSPGGGLQRRGTHGAGSPGAVVEGSRVRCLVAGLVHHLNQNMN
;
A
#
# COMPACT_ATOMS: atom_id res chain seq x y z
N MET A 1 -29.26 -22.37 14.85
CA MET A 1 -28.16 -22.10 13.89
C MET A 1 -27.27 -21.03 14.47
N THR A 2 -25.98 -21.29 14.52
CA THR A 2 -24.96 -20.28 14.86
C THR A 2 -24.69 -19.37 13.66
N LEU A 3 -24.01 -18.25 13.90
CA LEU A 3 -23.49 -17.38 12.83
C LEU A 3 -22.57 -18.14 11.86
N ALA A 4 -21.80 -19.12 12.37
CA ALA A 4 -20.91 -19.92 11.54
C ALA A 4 -21.70 -20.85 10.60
N ASP A 5 -22.77 -21.48 11.08
CA ASP A 5 -23.64 -22.34 10.28
C ASP A 5 -24.34 -21.57 9.15
N ASP A 6 -24.83 -20.36 9.45
CA ASP A 6 -25.50 -19.47 8.49
C ASP A 6 -24.54 -18.97 7.40
N LEU A 7 -23.34 -18.54 7.78
CA LEU A 7 -22.29 -18.18 6.83
C LEU A 7 -21.84 -19.39 5.99
N ALA A 8 -21.69 -20.58 6.59
CA ALA A 8 -21.29 -21.79 5.87
C ALA A 8 -22.36 -22.24 4.88
N ALA A 9 -23.64 -22.22 5.26
CA ALA A 9 -24.77 -22.50 4.37
C ALA A 9 -24.86 -21.50 3.20
N ARG A 10 -24.56 -20.22 3.46
CA ARG A 10 -24.66 -19.15 2.45
C ARG A 10 -23.48 -19.08 1.48
N PHE A 11 -22.25 -19.29 1.96
CA PHE A 11 -21.02 -19.08 1.17
C PHE A 11 -20.29 -20.38 0.81
N GLY A 12 -20.64 -21.50 1.44
CA GLY A 12 -20.05 -22.82 1.15
C GLY A 12 -18.52 -22.80 1.16
N GLN A 13 -17.92 -23.37 0.12
CA GLN A 13 -16.47 -23.46 -0.04
C GLN A 13 -15.73 -22.11 -0.16
N ALA A 14 -16.45 -21.00 -0.39
CA ALA A 14 -15.82 -19.67 -0.39
C ALA A 14 -15.53 -19.17 1.03
N LEU A 15 -16.14 -19.75 2.07
CA LEU A 15 -15.89 -19.42 3.46
C LEU A 15 -14.83 -20.36 4.05
N ASP A 16 -13.80 -19.79 4.66
CA ASP A 16 -12.76 -20.52 5.38
C ASP A 16 -12.76 -20.12 6.87
N THR A 17 -13.05 -21.10 7.72
CA THR A 17 -13.05 -21.00 9.19
C THR A 17 -11.90 -21.79 9.82
N ARG A 18 -11.02 -22.39 9.01
CA ARG A 18 -9.90 -23.20 9.52
C ARG A 18 -8.93 -22.34 10.32
N PRO A 19 -8.36 -22.84 11.44
CA PRO A 19 -7.44 -22.09 12.28
C PRO A 19 -6.28 -21.44 11.51
N GLU A 20 -5.79 -22.06 10.45
CA GLU A 20 -4.69 -21.57 9.60
C GLU A 20 -5.08 -20.27 8.89
N ALA A 21 -6.28 -20.24 8.29
CA ALA A 21 -6.80 -19.08 7.57
C ALA A 21 -7.12 -17.92 8.53
N LEU A 22 -7.70 -18.21 9.70
CA LEU A 22 -7.93 -17.21 10.74
C LEU A 22 -6.61 -16.66 11.29
N ARG A 23 -5.58 -17.49 11.48
CA ARG A 23 -4.23 -17.06 11.89
C ARG A 23 -3.54 -16.19 10.83
N GLU A 24 -3.72 -16.49 9.55
CA GLU A 24 -3.20 -15.66 8.45
C GLU A 24 -3.92 -14.30 8.39
N ALA A 25 -5.25 -14.30 8.40
CA ALA A 25 -6.06 -13.09 8.30
C ALA A 25 -5.99 -12.18 9.54
N SER A 26 -5.63 -12.73 10.71
CA SER A 26 -5.33 -11.98 11.94
C SER A 26 -3.90 -11.40 11.98
N ARG A 27 -3.21 -11.33 10.84
CA ARG A 27 -1.88 -10.76 10.69
C ARG A 27 -1.79 -9.94 9.42
N ASP A 28 -0.95 -8.92 9.45
CA ASP A 28 -0.55 -8.13 8.31
C ASP A 28 0.99 -8.12 8.19
N PHE A 29 1.53 -7.27 7.32
CA PHE A 29 2.96 -7.13 7.13
C PHE A 29 3.64 -6.42 8.32
N GLY A 30 2.95 -5.48 8.96
CA GLY A 30 3.45 -4.78 10.16
C GLY A 30 3.70 -5.69 11.35
N ARG A 31 2.83 -6.69 11.59
CA ARG A 31 2.92 -7.71 12.66
C ARG A 31 2.89 -7.14 14.09
N LEU A 32 2.54 -5.87 14.24
CA LEU A 32 2.41 -5.20 15.54
C LEU A 32 1.04 -5.43 16.18
N VAL A 33 0.01 -5.65 15.37
CA VAL A 33 -1.37 -5.82 15.83
C VAL A 33 -2.00 -7.13 15.33
N ARG A 34 -2.92 -7.67 16.14
CA ARG A 34 -3.67 -8.90 15.86
C ARG A 34 -5.13 -8.73 16.21
N ALA A 35 -5.99 -8.96 15.23
CA ALA A 35 -7.44 -9.00 15.36
C ALA A 35 -7.96 -10.27 14.68
N THR A 36 -8.41 -11.25 15.47
CA THR A 36 -8.89 -12.54 14.95
C THR A 36 -10.29 -12.41 14.34
N PRO A 37 -10.48 -12.74 13.05
CA PRO A 37 -11.81 -12.80 12.45
C PRO A 37 -12.54 -14.10 12.82
N ARG A 38 -13.86 -14.13 12.65
CA ARG A 38 -14.68 -15.35 12.76
C ARG A 38 -14.61 -16.21 11.50
N ALA A 39 -14.40 -15.59 10.33
CA ALA A 39 -14.28 -16.28 9.06
C ALA A 39 -13.47 -15.45 8.03
N VAL A 40 -12.95 -16.12 7.01
CA VAL A 40 -12.36 -15.50 5.82
C VAL A 40 -13.21 -15.87 4.61
N LEU A 41 -13.80 -14.89 3.92
CA LEU A 41 -14.43 -15.11 2.62
C LEU A 41 -13.37 -14.95 1.52
N ARG A 42 -13.24 -15.95 0.64
CA ARG A 42 -12.44 -15.90 -0.59
C ARG A 42 -13.38 -15.82 -1.81
N PRO A 43 -13.91 -14.63 -2.15
CA PRO A 43 -14.82 -14.49 -3.27
C PRO A 43 -14.08 -14.74 -4.59
N THR A 44 -14.78 -15.33 -5.56
CA THR A 44 -14.37 -15.38 -6.97
C THR A 44 -15.19 -14.41 -7.83
N SER A 45 -16.16 -13.70 -7.22
CA SER A 45 -17.09 -12.80 -7.90
C SER A 45 -17.53 -11.62 -7.02
N ALA A 46 -17.89 -10.50 -7.66
CA ALA A 46 -18.48 -9.35 -6.99
C ALA A 46 -19.85 -9.67 -6.35
N ALA A 47 -20.57 -10.66 -6.87
CA ALA A 47 -21.84 -11.14 -6.30
C ALA A 47 -21.65 -11.67 -4.87
N GLN A 48 -20.64 -12.50 -4.62
CA GLN A 48 -20.36 -13.01 -3.26
C GLN A 48 -20.00 -11.88 -2.28
N ILE A 49 -19.33 -10.82 -2.75
CA ILE A 49 -19.00 -9.64 -1.94
C ILE A 49 -20.28 -8.85 -1.60
N ARG A 50 -21.16 -8.60 -2.58
CA ARG A 50 -22.48 -8.01 -2.33
C ARG A 50 -23.25 -8.83 -1.31
N ASP A 51 -23.34 -10.14 -1.54
CA ASP A 51 -24.16 -11.03 -0.74
C ASP A 51 -23.63 -11.10 0.71
N LEU A 52 -22.31 -10.93 0.91
CA LEU A 52 -21.71 -10.73 2.23
C LEU A 52 -22.05 -9.38 2.84
N LEU A 53 -21.92 -8.26 2.12
CA LEU A 53 -22.17 -6.93 2.66
C LEU A 53 -23.66 -6.74 3.05
N GLN A 54 -24.58 -7.26 2.23
CA GLN A 54 -26.01 -7.33 2.54
C GLN A 54 -26.34 -8.24 3.73
N TYR A 55 -25.50 -9.23 4.02
CA TYR A 55 -25.64 -10.07 5.21
C TYR A 55 -25.10 -9.38 6.47
N ALA A 56 -23.88 -8.84 6.39
CA ALA A 56 -23.10 -8.31 7.48
C ALA A 56 -23.58 -6.93 7.96
N GLY A 57 -23.96 -6.05 7.03
CA GLY A 57 -24.39 -4.67 7.33
C GLY A 57 -25.55 -4.59 8.32
N PRO A 58 -26.71 -5.21 8.05
CA PRO A 58 -27.86 -5.23 8.97
C PRO A 58 -27.60 -5.96 10.31
N ARG A 59 -26.49 -6.69 10.42
CA ARG A 59 -26.08 -7.42 11.64
C ARG A 59 -24.91 -6.74 12.37
N HIS A 60 -24.46 -5.58 11.87
CA HIS A 60 -23.29 -4.85 12.37
C HIS A 60 -22.02 -5.72 12.49
N ILE A 61 -21.85 -6.70 11.60
CA ILE A 61 -20.66 -7.56 11.57
C ILE A 61 -19.53 -6.79 10.85
N PRO A 62 -18.37 -6.54 11.49
CA PRO A 62 -17.26 -5.85 10.83
C PRO A 62 -16.75 -6.64 9.62
N VAL A 63 -16.47 -5.93 8.52
CA VAL A 63 -15.89 -6.51 7.31
C VAL A 63 -14.57 -5.81 7.00
N GLY A 64 -13.48 -6.57 6.99
CA GLY A 64 -12.14 -6.09 6.59
C GLY A 64 -11.79 -6.61 5.21
N VAL A 65 -11.12 -5.81 4.38
CA VAL A 65 -10.75 -6.21 3.01
C VAL A 65 -9.24 -6.40 2.90
N ARG A 66 -8.84 -7.55 2.37
CA ARG A 66 -7.44 -7.95 2.17
C ARG A 66 -7.19 -8.21 0.69
N ALA A 67 -6.36 -7.36 0.06
CA ALA A 67 -5.78 -7.63 -1.26
C ALA A 67 -4.45 -8.39 -1.07
N GLY A 68 -3.29 -7.70 -1.12
CA GLY A 68 -1.97 -8.32 -0.91
C GLY A 68 -1.56 -8.55 0.55
N GLY A 69 -2.33 -8.10 1.54
CA GLY A 69 -2.01 -8.26 2.97
C GLY A 69 -0.90 -7.37 3.53
N HIS A 70 -0.41 -6.40 2.74
CA HIS A 70 0.73 -5.52 3.07
C HIS A 70 0.36 -4.30 3.96
N ALA A 71 -0.63 -4.46 4.83
CA ALA A 71 -1.01 -3.46 5.83
C ALA A 71 0.00 -3.43 7.00
N LEU A 72 0.03 -2.34 7.77
CA LEU A 72 1.01 -2.13 8.86
C LEU A 72 0.38 -2.14 10.26
N TYR A 73 -0.86 -1.67 10.37
CA TYR A 73 -1.52 -1.36 11.63
C TYR A 73 -2.97 -1.86 11.63
N GLY A 74 -3.21 -3.06 11.11
CA GLY A 74 -4.50 -3.74 11.21
C GLY A 74 -5.55 -3.31 10.19
N GLN A 75 -5.24 -2.45 9.22
CA GLN A 75 -6.22 -1.85 8.29
C GLN A 75 -7.02 -2.86 7.43
N SER A 76 -6.54 -4.11 7.32
CA SER A 76 -7.21 -5.20 6.57
C SER A 76 -7.75 -6.33 7.47
N GLN A 77 -7.67 -6.17 8.80
CA GLN A 77 -8.12 -7.14 9.80
C GLN A 77 -9.54 -6.81 10.28
N ALA A 78 -10.28 -7.80 10.80
CA ALA A 78 -11.66 -7.61 11.28
C ALA A 78 -11.88 -8.36 12.60
N ALA A 79 -11.73 -7.67 13.74
CA ALA A 79 -11.88 -8.27 15.07
C ALA A 79 -13.29 -8.84 15.27
N GLY A 80 -13.42 -10.16 15.44
CA GLY A 80 -14.72 -10.82 15.56
C GLY A 80 -15.61 -10.73 14.31
N GLY A 81 -15.08 -10.19 13.20
CA GLY A 81 -15.78 -9.95 11.95
C GLY A 81 -15.42 -10.95 10.86
N ILE A 82 -15.53 -10.52 9.60
CA ILE A 82 -15.24 -11.34 8.42
C ILE A 82 -14.16 -10.63 7.59
N VAL A 83 -13.10 -11.34 7.20
CA VAL A 83 -12.10 -10.81 6.27
C VAL A 83 -12.42 -11.27 4.86
N VAL A 84 -12.52 -10.33 3.91
CA VAL A 84 -12.65 -10.59 2.48
C VAL A 84 -11.26 -10.65 1.87
N ASP A 85 -10.80 -11.84 1.53
CA ASP A 85 -9.51 -12.12 0.90
C ASP A 85 -9.67 -12.15 -0.62
N LEU A 86 -9.36 -11.02 -1.25
CA LEU A 86 -9.56 -10.78 -2.68
C LEU A 86 -8.58 -11.54 -3.58
N ARG A 87 -7.60 -12.29 -3.05
CA ARG A 87 -6.54 -12.93 -3.86
C ARG A 87 -7.05 -13.89 -4.94
N ALA A 88 -8.26 -14.44 -4.82
CA ALA A 88 -8.90 -15.24 -5.86
C ALA A 88 -9.53 -14.39 -7.01
N MET A 89 -9.57 -13.08 -6.86
CA MET A 89 -9.98 -12.08 -7.86
C MET A 89 -8.75 -11.35 -8.44
N ASN A 90 -7.70 -12.11 -8.79
CA ASN A 90 -6.41 -11.59 -9.30
C ASN A 90 -6.28 -11.58 -10.83
N ARG A 91 -7.37 -11.78 -11.58
CA ARG A 91 -7.32 -11.83 -13.05
C ARG A 91 -6.82 -10.51 -13.64
N VAL A 92 -5.69 -10.56 -14.34
CA VAL A 92 -5.27 -9.51 -15.29
C VAL A 92 -5.86 -9.81 -16.66
N GLY A 93 -6.46 -8.80 -17.28
CA GLY A 93 -7.05 -8.86 -18.61
C GLY A 93 -6.03 -8.57 -19.73
N PRO A 94 -6.46 -8.57 -21.00
CA PRO A 94 -5.59 -8.21 -22.11
C PRO A 94 -5.18 -6.74 -22.01
N VAL A 95 -3.99 -6.44 -22.53
CA VAL A 95 -3.50 -5.08 -22.76
C VAL A 95 -4.03 -4.60 -24.09
N THR A 96 -4.70 -3.46 -24.10
CA THR A 96 -5.35 -2.89 -25.30
C THR A 96 -5.04 -1.40 -25.39
N GLY A 97 -4.18 -1.02 -26.34
CA GLY A 97 -3.74 0.36 -26.52
C GLY A 97 -2.98 0.90 -25.30
N ASP A 98 -3.59 1.87 -24.63
CA ASP A 98 -3.09 2.54 -23.42
C ASP A 98 -3.70 1.99 -22.12
N ARG A 99 -4.32 0.79 -22.14
CA ARG A 99 -5.12 0.28 -21.01
C ARG A 99 -4.88 -1.20 -20.70
N VAL A 100 -5.03 -1.55 -19.42
CA VAL A 100 -5.17 -2.92 -18.94
C VAL A 100 -6.29 -3.00 -17.91
N THR A 101 -7.08 -4.08 -17.93
CA THR A 101 -8.09 -4.35 -16.89
C THR A 101 -7.52 -5.32 -15.86
N VAL A 102 -7.78 -5.08 -14.58
CA VAL A 102 -7.21 -5.87 -13.47
C VAL A 102 -8.26 -6.15 -12.40
N GLY A 103 -8.26 -7.35 -11.85
CA GLY A 103 -8.97 -7.68 -10.62
C GLY A 103 -8.28 -7.08 -9.40
N ALA A 104 -9.05 -6.67 -8.39
CA ALA A 104 -8.51 -5.97 -7.21
C ALA A 104 -7.56 -6.82 -6.34
N GLY A 105 -7.61 -8.15 -6.47
CA GLY A 105 -6.70 -9.08 -5.82
C GLY A 105 -5.35 -9.26 -6.51
N ALA A 106 -5.17 -8.74 -7.72
CA ALA A 106 -3.93 -8.88 -8.49
C ALA A 106 -2.78 -8.16 -7.79
N LEU A 107 -1.57 -8.70 -7.89
CA LEU A 107 -0.34 -8.05 -7.43
C LEU A 107 0.24 -7.19 -8.56
N TRP A 108 0.92 -6.09 -8.22
CA TRP A 108 1.56 -5.24 -9.24
C TRP A 108 2.60 -5.97 -10.10
N ARG A 109 3.26 -7.00 -9.53
CA ARG A 109 4.12 -7.93 -10.27
C ARG A 109 3.39 -8.73 -11.35
N GLU A 110 2.14 -9.11 -11.12
CA GLU A 110 1.30 -9.81 -12.12
C GLU A 110 0.84 -8.83 -13.22
N VAL A 111 0.54 -7.57 -12.85
CA VAL A 111 0.21 -6.50 -13.81
C VAL A 111 1.40 -6.19 -14.71
N LEU A 112 2.62 -6.11 -14.17
CA LEU A 112 3.85 -5.92 -14.96
C LEU A 112 4.16 -7.12 -15.85
N ALA A 113 4.09 -8.34 -15.33
CA ALA A 113 4.29 -9.55 -16.12
C ALA A 113 3.30 -9.66 -17.31
N ALA A 114 2.09 -9.11 -17.18
CA ALA A 114 1.11 -9.05 -18.26
C ALA A 114 1.31 -7.86 -19.22
N THR A 115 1.97 -6.78 -18.80
CA THR A 115 2.09 -5.53 -19.60
C THR A 115 3.43 -5.37 -20.32
N LEU A 116 4.54 -5.77 -19.70
CA LEU A 116 5.87 -5.71 -20.30
C LEU A 116 5.99 -6.47 -21.64
N PRO A 117 5.37 -7.65 -21.86
CA PRO A 117 5.40 -8.33 -23.16
C PRO A 117 4.76 -7.55 -24.31
N TYR A 118 3.96 -6.52 -24.01
CA TYR A 118 3.36 -5.62 -25.00
C TYR A 118 4.11 -4.28 -25.11
N GLY A 119 5.30 -4.16 -24.49
CA GLY A 119 6.04 -2.90 -24.41
C GLY A 119 5.31 -1.85 -23.57
N ARG A 120 4.57 -2.26 -22.53
CA ARG A 120 3.73 -1.37 -21.70
C ARG A 120 4.04 -1.48 -20.22
N THR A 121 3.84 -0.39 -19.49
CA THR A 121 4.00 -0.33 -18.03
C THR A 121 3.04 0.70 -17.42
N PRO A 122 2.57 0.52 -16.17
CA PRO A 122 1.89 1.59 -15.44
C PRO A 122 2.78 2.85 -15.33
N PRO A 123 2.24 4.07 -15.50
CA PRO A 123 3.03 5.31 -15.40
C PRO A 123 3.68 5.54 -14.03
N VAL A 124 3.08 4.97 -12.98
CA VAL A 124 3.55 5.03 -11.60
C VAL A 124 3.41 3.63 -11.01
N LEU A 125 4.44 3.21 -10.28
CA LEU A 125 4.52 1.94 -9.55
C LEU A 125 4.90 2.25 -8.11
N THR A 126 4.46 1.42 -7.17
CA THR A 126 5.07 1.34 -5.84
C THR A 126 6.38 0.57 -5.91
N ASP A 127 7.37 0.91 -5.08
CA ASP A 127 8.66 0.19 -5.02
C ASP A 127 8.52 -1.32 -4.83
N TYR A 128 7.56 -1.70 -4.00
CA TYR A 128 7.24 -3.09 -3.74
C TYR A 128 6.10 -3.58 -4.64
N LEU A 129 6.41 -4.53 -5.52
CA LEU A 129 5.47 -5.06 -6.52
C LEU A 129 4.57 -6.20 -6.00
N GLY A 130 4.83 -6.72 -4.80
CA GLY A 130 3.98 -7.73 -4.16
C GLY A 130 2.76 -7.15 -3.43
N ALA A 131 2.54 -5.84 -3.47
CA ALA A 131 1.31 -5.23 -2.99
C ALA A 131 0.15 -5.52 -3.95
N GLY A 132 -1.06 -5.70 -3.39
CA GLY A 132 -2.27 -5.96 -4.18
C GLY A 132 -2.93 -4.67 -4.69
N VAL A 133 -3.37 -4.65 -5.95
CA VAL A 133 -3.93 -3.49 -6.66
C VAL A 133 -4.99 -2.77 -5.83
N GLY A 134 -6.04 -3.46 -5.36
CA GLY A 134 -7.13 -2.84 -4.61
C GLY A 134 -6.66 -2.16 -3.31
N GLY A 135 -5.62 -2.69 -2.68
CA GLY A 135 -5.02 -2.09 -1.48
C GLY A 135 -4.23 -0.81 -1.80
N VAL A 136 -3.41 -0.84 -2.86
CA VAL A 136 -2.64 0.33 -3.30
C VAL A 136 -3.55 1.46 -3.77
N LEU A 137 -4.58 1.16 -4.57
CA LEU A 137 -5.56 2.16 -5.02
C LEU A 137 -6.36 2.76 -3.85
N SER A 138 -6.69 1.96 -2.82
CA SER A 138 -7.35 2.44 -1.61
C SER A 138 -6.45 3.31 -0.72
N ALA A 139 -5.13 3.21 -0.86
CA ALA A 139 -4.14 4.01 -0.12
C ALA A 139 -3.51 5.14 -0.97
N GLY A 140 -3.92 5.31 -2.22
CA GLY A 140 -3.34 6.24 -3.18
C GLY A 140 -2.17 5.63 -3.97
N GLY A 141 -1.14 5.15 -3.27
CA GLY A 141 0.05 4.55 -3.87
C GLY A 141 1.07 5.57 -4.37
N LEU A 142 2.30 5.45 -3.89
CA LEU A 142 3.43 6.35 -4.12
C LEU A 142 4.65 5.57 -4.64
N GLY A 143 5.49 6.23 -5.41
CA GLY A 143 6.82 5.77 -5.81
C GLY A 143 7.50 6.80 -6.72
N GLY A 144 8.73 6.54 -7.15
CA GLY A 144 9.59 7.55 -7.78
C GLY A 144 9.08 8.29 -9.02
N ALA A 145 8.00 7.86 -9.68
CA ALA A 145 7.38 8.60 -10.80
C ALA A 145 6.26 9.58 -10.37
N THR A 146 5.93 9.64 -9.06
CA THR A 146 4.80 10.43 -8.55
C THR A 146 4.94 11.93 -8.82
N HIS A 147 6.14 12.50 -8.76
CA HIS A 147 6.39 13.93 -9.02
C HIS A 147 5.91 14.41 -10.40
N ARG A 148 5.92 13.51 -11.40
CA ARG A 148 5.49 13.80 -12.78
C ARG A 148 4.05 13.42 -13.09
N HIS A 149 3.54 12.36 -12.45
CA HIS A 149 2.31 11.71 -12.90
C HIS A 149 1.19 11.66 -11.85
N GLY A 150 1.46 12.05 -10.60
CA GLY A 150 0.53 11.88 -9.49
C GLY A 150 0.64 10.49 -8.85
N LEU A 151 -0.38 10.12 -8.09
CA LEU A 151 -0.45 8.82 -7.41
C LEU A 151 -0.68 7.68 -8.39
N VAL A 152 -0.47 6.44 -7.93
CA VAL A 152 -0.93 5.24 -8.66
C VAL A 152 -2.45 5.27 -8.85
N ALA A 153 -3.19 5.76 -7.86
CA ALA A 153 -4.63 6.01 -7.91
C ALA A 153 -5.04 7.01 -9.01
N ASP A 154 -4.21 8.02 -9.31
CA ASP A 154 -4.48 8.99 -10.38
C ASP A 154 -4.34 8.37 -11.79
N GLN A 155 -3.77 7.16 -11.90
CA GLN A 155 -3.64 6.43 -13.18
C GLN A 155 -4.85 5.52 -13.50
N VAL A 156 -5.90 5.55 -12.68
CA VAL A 156 -7.11 4.74 -12.88
C VAL A 156 -8.06 5.43 -13.85
N LEU A 157 -8.57 4.68 -14.82
CA LEU A 157 -9.52 5.15 -15.84
C LEU A 157 -10.97 4.79 -15.49
N GLU A 158 -11.19 3.66 -14.82
CA GLU A 158 -12.50 3.17 -14.38
C GLU A 158 -12.31 2.23 -13.17
N LEU A 159 -13.25 2.26 -12.22
CA LEU A 159 -13.36 1.32 -11.13
C LEU A 159 -14.67 0.52 -11.23
N LYS A 160 -14.59 -0.75 -10.82
CA LYS A 160 -15.74 -1.61 -10.51
C LYS A 160 -15.73 -1.86 -9.02
N VAL A 161 -16.81 -1.50 -8.34
CA VAL A 161 -16.87 -1.49 -6.87
C VAL A 161 -18.17 -2.10 -6.36
N VAL A 162 -18.15 -2.60 -5.12
CA VAL A 162 -19.35 -2.98 -4.37
C VAL A 162 -19.46 -2.10 -3.13
N THR A 163 -20.51 -1.27 -3.04
CA THR A 163 -20.71 -0.35 -1.92
C THR A 163 -21.07 -1.09 -0.63
N GLY A 164 -21.03 -0.42 0.52
CA GLY A 164 -21.49 -0.99 1.80
C GLY A 164 -22.96 -1.47 1.80
N ALA A 165 -23.80 -0.93 0.92
CA ALA A 165 -25.18 -1.40 0.69
C ALA A 165 -25.28 -2.66 -0.21
N GLY A 166 -24.14 -3.16 -0.71
CA GLY A 166 -24.07 -4.26 -1.67
C GLY A 166 -24.32 -3.86 -3.13
N GLU A 167 -24.38 -2.57 -3.44
CA GLU A 167 -24.61 -2.14 -4.83
C GLU A 167 -23.34 -2.31 -5.66
N HIS A 168 -23.44 -3.05 -6.77
CA HIS A 168 -22.36 -3.14 -7.74
C HIS A 168 -22.41 -1.91 -8.67
N ARG A 169 -21.40 -1.04 -8.56
CA ARG A 169 -21.29 0.21 -9.31
C ARG A 169 -20.07 0.18 -10.24
N VAL A 170 -20.16 0.93 -11.33
CA VAL A 170 -19.03 1.25 -12.21
C VAL A 170 -18.86 2.76 -12.20
N CYS A 171 -17.69 3.24 -11.79
CA CYS A 171 -17.42 4.67 -11.67
C CYS A 171 -16.10 5.09 -12.35
N SER A 172 -16.05 6.32 -12.84
CA SER A 172 -14.94 6.95 -13.55
C SER A 172 -15.10 8.48 -13.47
N PRO A 173 -14.12 9.29 -13.93
CA PRO A 173 -14.29 10.75 -13.98
C PRO A 173 -15.52 11.22 -14.78
N GLY A 174 -16.02 10.40 -15.73
CA GLY A 174 -17.23 10.68 -16.51
C GLY A 174 -18.48 9.92 -16.07
N ARG A 175 -18.44 9.12 -15.00
CA ARG A 175 -19.56 8.30 -14.53
C ARG A 175 -19.50 8.12 -13.01
N ASP A 176 -20.49 8.64 -12.28
CA ASP A 176 -20.48 8.61 -10.81
C ASP A 176 -19.13 9.12 -10.22
N PRO A 177 -18.68 10.34 -10.61
CA PRO A 177 -17.35 10.85 -10.26
C PRO A 177 -17.18 11.04 -8.76
N ALA A 178 -18.27 11.34 -8.03
CA ALA A 178 -18.26 11.43 -6.57
C ALA A 178 -17.84 10.10 -5.94
N LEU A 179 -18.41 8.97 -6.38
CA LEU A 179 -17.99 7.65 -5.91
C LEU A 179 -16.58 7.29 -6.37
N PHE A 180 -16.20 7.65 -7.60
CA PHE A 180 -14.84 7.41 -8.12
C PHE A 180 -13.77 8.07 -7.24
N HIS A 181 -13.90 9.37 -6.97
CA HIS A 181 -12.96 10.12 -6.15
C HIS A 181 -13.03 9.76 -4.65
N ALA A 182 -14.19 9.33 -4.14
CA ALA A 182 -14.32 8.88 -2.75
C ALA A 182 -13.74 7.47 -2.48
N VAL A 183 -13.56 6.64 -3.52
CA VAL A 183 -12.97 5.30 -3.39
C VAL A 183 -11.45 5.30 -3.56
N LEU A 184 -10.93 6.10 -4.49
CA LEU A 184 -9.48 6.29 -4.67
C LEU A 184 -8.88 7.02 -3.46
N ALA A 185 -7.80 6.46 -2.90
CA ALA A 185 -7.23 6.88 -1.61
C ALA A 185 -8.23 6.89 -0.42
N GLY A 186 -9.43 6.31 -0.58
CA GLY A 186 -10.53 6.35 0.38
C GLY A 186 -10.44 5.29 1.50
N LEU A 187 -9.29 4.64 1.69
CA LEU A 187 -9.01 3.67 2.76
C LEU A 187 -10.05 2.54 2.88
N GLY A 188 -10.68 2.15 1.77
CA GLY A 188 -11.73 1.13 1.72
C GLY A 188 -13.04 1.48 2.42
N GLN A 189 -13.25 2.75 2.81
CA GLN A 189 -14.41 3.15 3.62
C GLN A 189 -15.72 3.22 2.83
N CYS A 190 -15.67 3.63 1.56
CA CYS A 190 -16.86 3.90 0.75
C CYS A 190 -17.38 2.67 0.00
N ALA A 191 -16.46 1.85 -0.55
CA ALA A 191 -16.78 0.65 -1.31
C ALA A 191 -15.58 -0.31 -1.40
N VAL A 192 -15.87 -1.58 -1.64
CA VAL A 192 -14.87 -2.61 -1.97
C VAL A 192 -14.54 -2.51 -3.46
N ILE A 193 -13.30 -2.16 -3.81
CA ILE A 193 -12.82 -2.27 -5.20
C ILE A 193 -12.77 -3.76 -5.56
N VAL A 194 -13.43 -4.15 -6.66
CA VAL A 194 -13.40 -5.52 -7.19
C VAL A 194 -12.62 -5.63 -8.50
N GLY A 195 -12.47 -4.52 -9.22
CA GLY A 195 -11.55 -4.41 -10.36
C GLY A 195 -11.35 -2.97 -10.80
N ALA A 196 -10.31 -2.74 -11.60
CA ALA A 196 -9.95 -1.43 -12.14
C ALA A 196 -9.55 -1.54 -13.62
N THR A 197 -9.70 -0.45 -14.35
CA THR A 197 -9.05 -0.23 -15.65
C THR A 197 -7.93 0.77 -15.41
N LEU A 198 -6.68 0.37 -15.66
CA LEU A 198 -5.48 1.17 -15.43
C LEU A 198 -4.96 1.73 -16.75
N ARG A 199 -4.42 2.95 -16.71
CA ARG A 199 -3.60 3.52 -17.78
C ARG A 199 -2.24 2.82 -17.83
N VAL A 200 -1.72 2.57 -19.03
CA VAL A 200 -0.35 2.12 -19.28
C VAL A 200 0.31 2.94 -20.39
N VAL A 201 1.59 3.25 -20.21
CA VAL A 201 2.46 3.99 -21.14
C VAL A 201 3.45 3.03 -21.80
N PRO A 202 4.15 3.44 -22.87
CA PRO A 202 5.31 2.69 -23.37
C PRO A 202 6.31 2.40 -22.23
N ALA A 203 6.74 1.15 -22.12
CA ALA A 203 7.82 0.76 -21.23
C ALA A 203 9.16 0.92 -21.97
N PRO A 204 10.19 1.54 -21.35
CA PRO A 204 11.51 1.56 -21.95
C PRO A 204 12.15 0.17 -21.89
N GLY A 205 13.08 -0.12 -22.80
CA GLY A 205 13.91 -1.32 -22.75
C GLY A 205 14.95 -1.25 -21.63
N ARG A 206 15.56 -0.07 -21.42
CA ARG A 206 16.66 0.14 -20.47
C ARG A 206 16.44 1.38 -19.60
N VAL A 207 17.14 1.39 -18.48
CA VAL A 207 17.25 2.57 -17.62
C VAL A 207 18.69 2.84 -17.24
N ARG A 208 19.01 4.12 -17.07
CA ARG A 208 20.26 4.59 -16.48
C ARG A 208 19.97 5.13 -15.10
N ARG A 209 20.52 4.48 -14.07
CA ARG A 209 20.27 4.75 -12.66
C ARG A 209 21.48 5.45 -12.06
N HIS A 210 21.26 6.58 -11.40
CA HIS A 210 22.27 7.32 -10.65
C HIS A 210 21.95 7.28 -9.16
N CYS A 211 22.92 6.90 -8.33
CA CYS A 211 22.93 7.22 -6.89
C CYS A 211 23.83 8.44 -6.69
N LEU A 212 23.23 9.59 -6.36
CA LEU A 212 23.94 10.84 -6.12
C LEU A 212 24.06 11.06 -4.63
N PHE A 213 25.29 11.10 -4.10
CA PHE A 213 25.53 11.15 -2.66
C PHE A 213 25.76 12.59 -2.17
N TYR A 214 25.27 12.88 -0.98
CA TYR A 214 25.39 14.16 -0.29
C TYR A 214 25.67 13.90 1.19
N ASP A 215 26.51 14.73 1.80
CA ASP A 215 26.74 14.73 3.25
C ASP A 215 26.06 15.93 3.95
N ASP A 216 25.32 16.77 3.19
CA ASP A 216 24.53 17.90 3.70
C ASP A 216 23.04 17.77 3.33
N LEU A 217 22.17 17.92 4.33
CA LEU A 217 20.72 17.78 4.17
C LEU A 217 20.10 18.91 3.33
N ALA A 218 20.61 20.13 3.46
CA ALA A 218 20.04 21.29 2.76
C ALA A 218 20.28 21.20 1.25
N ARG A 219 21.51 20.88 0.82
CA ARG A 219 21.87 20.61 -0.58
C ARG A 219 21.08 19.44 -1.16
N TYR A 220 20.99 18.33 -0.42
CA TYR A 220 20.19 17.16 -0.82
C TYR A 220 18.72 17.54 -1.08
N LEU A 221 18.07 18.25 -0.16
CA LEU A 221 16.67 18.67 -0.33
C LEU A 221 16.49 19.70 -1.45
N ALA A 222 17.46 20.60 -1.64
CA ALA A 222 17.45 21.56 -2.74
C ALA A 222 17.54 20.88 -4.10
N ASP A 223 18.45 19.92 -4.27
CA ASP A 223 18.61 19.18 -5.53
C ASP A 223 17.46 18.20 -5.80
N GLN A 224 16.91 17.54 -4.76
CA GLN A 224 15.67 16.77 -4.91
C GLN A 224 14.52 17.63 -5.45
N ARG A 225 14.35 18.84 -4.89
CA ARG A 225 13.34 19.80 -5.34
C ARG A 225 13.62 20.24 -6.78
N ARG A 226 14.87 20.60 -7.09
CA ARG A 226 15.28 21.05 -8.43
C ARG A 226 15.00 19.97 -9.49
N LEU A 227 15.41 18.73 -9.24
CA LEU A 227 15.19 17.61 -10.14
C LEU A 227 13.71 17.27 -10.33
N ALA A 228 12.88 17.50 -9.30
CA ALA A 228 11.43 17.35 -9.38
C ALA A 228 10.77 18.45 -10.21
N GLU A 229 11.15 19.72 -9.98
CA GLU A 229 10.59 20.91 -10.65
C GLU A 229 11.01 20.99 -12.12
N GLU A 230 12.29 20.79 -12.42
CA GLU A 230 12.80 20.72 -13.80
C GLU A 230 12.41 19.42 -14.51
N ALA A 231 11.87 18.45 -13.76
CA ALA A 231 11.44 17.14 -14.23
C ALA A 231 12.47 16.48 -15.15
N ARG A 232 13.76 16.43 -14.77
CA ARG A 232 14.81 15.81 -15.60
C ARG A 232 14.65 14.30 -15.74
N PHE A 233 14.30 13.63 -14.65
CA PHE A 233 14.22 12.17 -14.56
C PHE A 233 12.76 11.67 -14.49
N PRO A 234 12.37 10.65 -15.27
CA PRO A 234 11.10 9.93 -15.15
C PRO A 234 10.83 9.36 -13.77
N TYR A 235 11.89 8.98 -13.06
CA TYR A 235 11.83 8.43 -11.72
C TYR A 235 12.87 9.14 -10.84
N LEU A 236 12.44 9.57 -9.65
CA LEU A 236 13.22 10.31 -8.68
C LEU A 236 12.79 9.95 -7.26
N GLU A 237 13.75 9.47 -6.46
CA GLU A 237 13.59 9.23 -5.04
C GLU A 237 14.80 9.74 -4.27
N GLY A 238 14.77 9.59 -2.96
CA GLY A 238 15.98 9.70 -2.17
C GLY A 238 15.89 8.93 -0.87
N GLN A 239 17.04 8.77 -0.23
CA GLN A 239 17.25 7.86 0.87
C GLN A 239 18.22 8.50 1.87
N VAL A 240 17.88 8.44 3.16
CA VAL A 240 18.86 8.70 4.23
C VAL A 240 19.44 7.38 4.69
N ARG A 241 20.77 7.29 4.76
CA ARG A 241 21.53 6.08 5.15
C ARG A 241 22.47 6.41 6.32
N PRO A 242 22.58 5.54 7.35
CA PRO A 242 23.55 5.72 8.43
C PRO A 242 25.00 5.51 7.93
N LEU A 243 25.95 6.35 8.37
CA LEU A 243 27.38 6.24 8.06
C LEU A 243 28.19 5.72 9.26
N GLY A 244 27.60 4.79 10.03
CA GLY A 244 28.07 4.43 11.37
C GLY A 244 28.05 5.64 12.30
N ASP A 245 29.00 5.72 13.24
CA ASP A 245 29.07 6.84 14.20
C ASP A 245 29.41 8.20 13.57
N ARG A 246 29.69 8.24 12.26
CA ARG A 246 30.00 9.48 11.50
C ARG A 246 28.75 10.25 11.04
N GLY A 247 27.55 9.83 11.47
CA GLY A 247 26.29 10.51 11.16
C GLY A 247 25.54 9.91 9.98
N TRP A 248 25.07 10.77 9.08
CA TRP A 248 24.13 10.41 8.01
C TRP A 248 24.66 10.79 6.64
N ARG A 249 24.35 9.96 5.64
CA ARG A 249 24.58 10.23 4.22
C ARG A 249 23.24 10.21 3.48
N TYR A 250 23.02 11.19 2.64
CA TYR A 250 21.81 11.36 1.84
C TYR A 250 22.10 10.92 0.41
N VAL A 251 21.15 10.23 -0.22
CA VAL A 251 21.31 9.66 -1.56
C VAL A 251 20.09 10.01 -2.39
N ILE A 252 20.25 10.71 -3.51
CA ILE A 252 19.18 10.83 -4.52
C ILE A 252 19.31 9.64 -5.46
N GLU A 253 18.22 8.92 -5.69
CA GLU A 253 18.10 7.87 -6.69
C GLU A 253 17.34 8.43 -7.89
N ALA A 254 18.09 8.80 -8.94
CA ALA A 254 17.56 9.44 -10.15
C ALA A 254 17.72 8.49 -11.34
N VAL A 255 16.64 8.24 -12.09
CA VAL A 255 16.63 7.18 -13.11
C VAL A 255 16.06 7.71 -14.43
N ALA A 256 16.89 7.68 -15.47
CA ALA A 256 16.55 8.05 -16.84
C ALA A 256 16.15 6.81 -17.65
N TRP A 257 15.23 6.98 -18.59
CA TRP A 257 14.71 5.92 -19.46
C TRP A 257 15.34 6.03 -20.85
N TYR A 258 15.68 4.92 -21.49
CA TYR A 258 16.15 4.92 -22.88
C TYR A 258 15.93 3.56 -23.59
N ASP A 259 15.80 3.65 -24.92
CA ASP A 259 15.61 2.52 -25.83
C ASP A 259 16.73 2.41 -26.90
N GLY A 260 17.63 3.40 -26.94
CA GLY A 260 18.72 3.48 -27.91
C GLY A 260 19.97 2.66 -27.55
N PRO A 261 20.94 2.55 -28.46
CA PRO A 261 22.20 1.85 -28.23
C PRO A 261 23.11 2.57 -27.22
N SER A 262 22.93 3.88 -27.07
CA SER A 262 23.71 4.74 -26.17
C SER A 262 22.85 5.23 -25.00
N PRO A 263 23.43 5.35 -23.79
CA PRO A 263 22.76 5.98 -22.66
C PRO A 263 22.50 7.49 -22.90
N PRO A 264 21.61 8.10 -22.11
CA PRO A 264 21.46 9.56 -22.04
C PRO A 264 22.77 10.29 -21.66
N ASP A 265 22.81 11.59 -21.95
CA ASP A 265 23.93 12.48 -21.58
C ASP A 265 23.90 12.82 -20.07
N ASP A 266 24.79 12.19 -19.32
CA ASP A 266 24.97 12.41 -17.88
C ASP A 266 25.41 13.83 -17.53
N GLY A 267 26.26 14.44 -18.36
CA GLY A 267 26.74 15.80 -18.16
C GLY A 267 25.57 16.78 -18.14
N ARG A 268 24.65 16.64 -19.09
CA ARG A 268 23.41 17.41 -19.14
C ARG A 268 22.41 17.03 -18.05
N LEU A 269 22.23 15.75 -17.75
CA LEU A 269 21.25 15.30 -16.75
C LEU A 269 21.63 15.73 -15.32
N LEU A 270 22.92 15.70 -15.01
CA LEU A 270 23.47 15.98 -13.68
C LEU A 270 23.99 17.43 -13.52
N ASP A 271 23.81 18.27 -14.54
CA ASP A 271 24.36 19.64 -14.54
C ASP A 271 23.86 20.49 -13.37
N GLY A 272 24.79 21.24 -12.77
CA GLY A 272 24.54 22.15 -11.66
C GLY A 272 24.10 21.51 -10.35
N LEU A 273 24.10 20.18 -10.21
CA LEU A 273 23.84 19.49 -8.95
C LEU A 273 25.06 19.53 -8.03
N ALA A 274 24.81 19.56 -6.72
CA ALA A 274 25.77 19.72 -5.62
C ALA A 274 26.15 18.41 -4.92
N HIS A 275 25.91 17.25 -5.55
CA HIS A 275 26.34 15.94 -5.07
C HIS A 275 27.87 15.78 -5.11
N ASP A 276 28.38 14.84 -4.33
CA ASP A 276 29.76 14.35 -4.48
C ASP A 276 29.89 13.57 -5.79
N ARG A 277 30.51 14.23 -6.79
CA ARG A 277 30.76 13.68 -8.13
C ARG A 277 31.72 12.49 -8.12
N ALA A 278 32.61 12.38 -7.12
CA ALA A 278 33.55 11.26 -7.02
C ALA A 278 32.91 10.03 -6.38
N ALA A 279 31.91 10.22 -5.51
CA ALA A 279 31.13 9.14 -4.91
C ALA A 279 29.93 8.69 -5.76
N ALA A 280 29.52 9.45 -6.79
CA ALA A 280 28.34 9.14 -7.58
C ALA A 280 28.44 7.79 -8.30
N GLU A 281 27.45 6.92 -8.10
CA GLU A 281 27.35 5.63 -8.79
C GLU A 281 26.39 5.77 -9.97
N THR A 282 26.78 5.25 -11.14
CA THR A 282 25.90 5.17 -12.31
C THR A 282 25.87 3.73 -12.84
N THR A 283 24.68 3.23 -13.16
CA THR A 283 24.49 1.84 -13.61
C THR A 283 23.40 1.77 -14.68
N ASP A 284 23.66 1.01 -15.75
CA ASP A 284 22.66 0.69 -16.77
C ASP A 284 22.02 -0.67 -16.49
N LEU A 285 20.70 -0.72 -16.47
CA LEU A 285 19.89 -1.92 -16.22
C LEU A 285 18.87 -2.08 -17.36
N SER A 286 18.32 -3.29 -17.54
CA SER A 286 17.02 -3.39 -18.22
C SER A 286 15.93 -2.77 -17.34
N TYR A 287 14.86 -2.27 -17.94
CA TYR A 287 13.73 -1.73 -17.17
C TYR A 287 13.10 -2.80 -16.26
N ALA A 288 13.06 -4.06 -16.73
CA ALA A 288 12.57 -5.19 -15.96
C ALA A 288 13.39 -5.43 -14.67
N GLU A 289 14.73 -5.44 -14.76
CA GLU A 289 15.60 -5.57 -13.58
C GLU A 289 15.38 -4.43 -12.59
N PHE A 290 15.23 -3.19 -13.08
CA PHE A 290 15.00 -2.03 -12.23
C PHE A 290 13.66 -2.07 -11.48
N VAL A 291 12.54 -2.40 -12.14
CA VAL A 291 11.24 -2.46 -11.45
C VAL A 291 11.15 -3.63 -10.48
N HIS A 292 11.86 -4.74 -10.76
CA HIS A 292 11.89 -5.93 -9.90
C HIS A 292 12.96 -5.90 -8.79
N ARG A 293 13.73 -4.80 -8.63
CA ARG A 293 14.86 -4.72 -7.69
C ARG A 293 14.52 -5.11 -6.23
N VAL A 294 13.36 -4.70 -5.73
CA VAL A 294 12.91 -5.00 -4.34
C VAL A 294 12.47 -6.46 -4.19
N ASP A 295 12.18 -7.18 -5.27
CA ASP A 295 11.81 -8.60 -5.19
C ASP A 295 12.99 -9.48 -4.78
N THR A 296 14.20 -9.09 -5.21
CA THR A 296 15.44 -9.77 -4.81
C THR A 296 15.73 -9.54 -3.32
N ASP A 297 15.48 -8.33 -2.82
CA ASP A 297 15.54 -8.02 -1.38
C ASP A 297 14.48 -8.81 -0.58
N GLU A 298 13.24 -8.89 -1.08
CA GLU A 298 12.17 -9.71 -0.47
C GLU A 298 12.57 -11.19 -0.39
N GLU A 299 13.05 -11.79 -1.48
CA GLU A 299 13.46 -13.19 -1.51
C GLU A 299 14.58 -13.45 -0.49
N LEU A 300 15.62 -12.62 -0.47
CA LEU A 300 16.73 -12.76 0.47
C LEU A 300 16.25 -12.63 1.93
N LEU A 301 15.53 -11.57 2.28
CA LEU A 301 15.02 -11.32 3.63
C LEU A 301 14.01 -12.40 4.07
N ARG A 302 13.32 -13.07 3.15
CA ARG A 302 12.50 -14.25 3.47
C ARG A 302 13.34 -15.48 3.77
N THR A 303 14.48 -15.70 3.09
CA THR A 303 15.37 -16.83 3.42
C THR A 303 16.07 -16.68 4.77
N THR A 304 16.42 -15.47 5.20
CA THR A 304 16.97 -15.21 6.54
C THR A 304 15.91 -15.11 7.63
N GLY A 305 14.63 -15.04 7.26
CA GLY A 305 13.51 -14.81 8.17
C GLY A 305 13.32 -13.33 8.55
N GLU A 306 14.21 -12.43 8.14
CA GLU A 306 14.16 -11.01 8.50
C GLU A 306 12.88 -10.31 7.99
N TRP A 307 12.33 -10.73 6.84
CA TRP A 307 11.03 -10.28 6.31
C TRP A 307 9.84 -10.63 7.22
N LEU A 308 10.05 -11.46 8.25
CA LEU A 308 9.02 -11.90 9.18
C LEU A 308 9.06 -11.16 10.52
N HIS A 309 9.98 -10.21 10.71
CA HIS A 309 10.06 -9.32 11.88
C HIS A 309 8.97 -8.23 11.87
N PRO A 310 8.71 -7.56 13.02
CA PRO A 310 7.80 -6.43 13.07
C PRO A 310 8.29 -5.22 12.27
N HIS A 311 7.37 -4.54 11.57
CA HIS A 311 7.67 -3.36 10.74
C HIS A 311 6.94 -2.12 11.28
N PRO A 312 7.51 -1.39 12.27
CA PRO A 312 6.97 -0.14 12.79
C PRO A 312 7.26 1.04 11.85
N TRP A 313 6.78 0.94 10.61
CA TRP A 313 7.02 1.94 9.57
C TRP A 313 6.14 3.18 9.78
N LEU A 314 6.76 4.36 9.72
CA LEU A 314 6.08 5.64 9.77
C LEU A 314 6.18 6.32 8.40
N ASN A 315 5.04 6.60 7.78
CA ASN A 315 4.99 7.26 6.47
C ASN A 315 4.26 8.59 6.60
N LEU A 316 4.95 9.68 6.26
CA LEU A 316 4.45 11.05 6.39
C LEU A 316 4.47 11.78 5.05
N LEU A 317 3.56 12.74 4.88
CA LEU A 317 3.63 13.77 3.85
C LEU A 317 3.98 15.08 4.55
N LEU A 318 5.19 15.59 4.34
CA LEU A 318 5.69 16.82 4.95
C LEU A 318 5.58 17.97 3.94
N PRO A 319 4.99 19.13 4.30
CA PRO A 319 5.13 20.35 3.50
C PRO A 319 6.61 20.69 3.28
N HIS A 320 6.96 21.11 2.06
CA HIS A 320 8.35 21.39 1.66
C HIS A 320 9.08 22.33 2.63
N GLU A 321 8.38 23.35 3.13
CA GLU A 321 8.88 24.38 4.06
C GLU A 321 9.29 23.77 5.42
N THR A 322 8.66 22.65 5.79
CA THR A 322 8.89 21.96 7.07
C THR A 322 9.77 20.71 6.94
N ALA A 323 10.02 20.24 5.72
CA ALA A 323 10.76 19.02 5.42
C ALA A 323 12.15 19.01 6.07
N GLY A 324 12.95 20.06 5.83
CA GLY A 324 14.30 20.19 6.38
C GLY A 324 14.33 20.18 7.92
N PRO A 325 13.59 21.08 8.60
CA PRO A 325 13.51 21.11 10.07
C PRO A 325 13.02 19.80 10.68
N VAL A 326 11.99 19.16 10.13
CA VAL A 326 11.43 17.90 10.65
C VAL A 326 12.42 16.75 10.46
N VAL A 327 12.97 16.56 9.26
CA VAL A 327 13.94 15.49 8.98
C VAL A 327 15.21 15.69 9.82
N GLY A 328 15.74 16.92 9.90
CA GLY A 328 16.91 17.23 10.74
C GLY A 328 16.67 16.92 12.21
N SER A 329 15.50 17.25 12.74
CA SER A 329 15.14 16.95 14.15
C SER A 329 15.03 15.45 14.42
N VAL A 330 14.40 14.69 13.51
CA VAL A 330 14.26 13.23 13.63
C VAL A 330 15.64 12.54 13.56
N LEU A 331 16.51 12.98 12.65
CA LEU A 331 17.86 12.40 12.49
C LEU A 331 18.83 12.78 13.62
N ALA A 332 18.54 13.84 14.38
CA ALA A 332 19.31 14.26 15.55
C ALA A 332 18.86 13.59 16.86
N ASP A 333 17.65 13.06 16.93
CA ASP A 333 17.12 12.40 18.13
C ASP A 333 17.92 11.11 18.45
N PRO A 334 18.39 10.92 19.69
CA PRO A 334 19.12 9.72 20.12
C PRO A 334 18.44 8.39 19.78
N ALA A 335 17.11 8.36 19.70
CA ALA A 335 16.29 7.19 19.34
C ALA A 335 16.39 6.79 17.86
N PHE A 336 17.10 7.55 17.02
CA PHE A 336 17.37 7.19 15.63
C PHE A 336 18.88 7.04 15.33
N ARG A 337 19.75 7.04 16.36
CA ARG A 337 21.22 6.97 16.18
C ARG A 337 21.66 5.87 15.19
N PRO A 338 22.56 6.17 14.24
CA PRO A 338 23.13 5.22 13.28
C PRO A 338 23.63 3.89 13.88
N ALA A 339 24.23 3.92 15.08
CA ALA A 339 24.73 2.75 15.80
C ALA A 339 23.64 1.76 16.26
N HIS A 340 22.39 2.20 16.33
CA HIS A 340 21.26 1.41 16.82
C HIS A 340 20.18 1.19 15.76
N HIS A 341 20.09 2.07 14.74
CA HIS A 341 18.99 2.06 13.78
C HIS A 341 19.43 1.91 12.33
N ARG A 342 19.02 0.79 11.73
CA ARG A 342 18.98 0.56 10.27
C ARG A 342 17.69 1.15 9.69
N ALA A 343 17.52 2.46 9.83
CA ALA A 343 16.36 3.16 9.30
C ALA A 343 16.71 3.78 7.93
N ARG A 344 15.88 3.50 6.92
CA ARG A 344 15.97 4.07 5.57
C ARG A 344 14.80 5.04 5.43
N ALA A 345 15.06 6.34 5.55
CA ALA A 345 14.03 7.34 5.24
C ALA A 345 13.94 7.48 3.72
N VAL A 346 12.86 6.97 3.11
CA VAL A 346 12.59 7.07 1.67
C VAL A 346 11.84 8.38 1.42
N VAL A 347 12.40 9.22 0.56
CA VAL A 347 12.02 10.62 0.38
C VAL A 347 11.72 10.95 -1.09
N PRO A 348 10.56 10.55 -1.64
CA PRO A 348 10.12 11.00 -2.95
C PRO A 348 9.53 12.42 -2.88
N PRO A 349 9.95 13.35 -3.76
CA PRO A 349 9.29 14.63 -3.93
C PRO A 349 7.91 14.45 -4.57
N GLY A 350 6.92 15.20 -4.09
CA GLY A 350 5.54 15.19 -4.58
C GLY A 350 5.09 16.58 -5.01
N LEU A 351 4.86 16.75 -6.32
CA LEU A 351 4.21 17.92 -6.88
C LEU A 351 2.72 17.61 -7.06
N ARG A 352 1.84 18.46 -6.51
CA ARG A 352 0.40 18.33 -6.77
C ARG A 352 0.10 18.57 -8.25
N PRO A 353 -0.67 17.70 -8.93
CA PRO A 353 -1.32 18.09 -10.18
C PRO A 353 -2.33 19.21 -9.89
N ALA A 354 -2.49 20.14 -10.85
CA ALA A 354 -3.30 21.36 -10.67
C ALA A 354 -4.82 21.12 -10.53
N ALA A 355 -5.28 19.89 -10.76
CA ALA A 355 -6.69 19.52 -10.83
C ALA A 355 -7.14 18.63 -9.67
N CYS A 356 -7.15 19.18 -8.45
CA CYS A 356 -7.91 18.65 -7.33
C CYS A 356 -8.59 19.80 -6.59
N ALA A 357 -9.83 20.09 -6.99
CA ALA A 357 -10.72 20.91 -6.18
C ALA A 357 -10.90 20.22 -4.82
N ALA A 358 -10.76 20.98 -3.73
CA ALA A 358 -11.00 20.44 -2.40
C ALA A 358 -12.47 20.00 -2.30
N LEU A 359 -12.70 18.70 -2.08
CA LEU A 359 -14.02 18.23 -1.69
C LEU A 359 -14.37 18.87 -0.33
N PRO A 360 -15.59 19.42 -0.17
CA PRO A 360 -16.02 19.93 1.12
C PRO A 360 -16.00 18.80 2.16
N PRO A 361 -15.69 19.10 3.44
CA PRO A 361 -15.67 18.10 4.48
C PRO A 361 -17.04 17.41 4.57
N PRO A 362 -17.10 16.08 4.75
CA PRO A 362 -18.37 15.38 4.86
C PRO A 362 -19.16 15.94 6.05
N ALA A 363 -20.46 16.16 5.84
CA ALA A 363 -21.36 16.59 6.90
C ALA A 363 -21.27 15.61 8.08
N ARG A 364 -21.09 16.14 9.30
CA ARG A 364 -21.05 15.30 10.50
C ARG A 364 -22.36 14.49 10.57
N PRO A 365 -22.31 13.16 10.75
CA PRO A 365 -23.52 12.41 11.03
C PRO A 365 -24.18 12.95 12.30
N PRO A 366 -25.52 12.96 12.40
CA PRO A 366 -26.20 13.38 13.61
C PRO A 366 -25.73 12.51 14.79
N PRO A 367 -25.61 13.08 16.00
CA PRO A 367 -25.12 12.33 17.16
C PRO A 367 -26.03 11.11 17.40
N VAL A 368 -25.42 9.92 17.41
CA VAL A 368 -26.12 8.68 17.76
C VAL A 368 -26.48 8.76 19.24
N GLY A 369 -27.73 9.13 19.52
CA GLY A 369 -28.25 9.20 20.87
C GLY A 369 -28.25 7.84 21.52
N VAL A 370 -27.27 7.58 22.39
CA VAL A 370 -27.26 6.41 23.27
C VAL A 370 -28.41 6.57 24.26
N ARG A 371 -29.56 5.97 23.96
CA ARG A 371 -30.65 5.85 24.94
C ARG A 371 -30.18 4.92 26.06
N PRO A 372 -30.19 5.34 27.34
CA PRO A 372 -29.91 4.43 28.44
C PRO A 372 -31.00 3.36 28.51
N VAL A 373 -30.59 2.11 28.74
CA VAL A 373 -31.52 0.99 28.94
C VAL A 373 -32.10 1.11 30.34
N ALA A 374 -33.41 1.39 30.44
CA ALA A 374 -34.14 1.34 31.69
C ALA A 374 -34.65 -0.08 31.98
N HIS A 375 -34.39 -0.60 33.17
CA HIS A 375 -34.93 -1.88 33.62
C HIS A 375 -36.38 -1.72 34.10
N GLY A 376 -37.29 -2.45 33.44
CA GLY A 376 -38.41 -3.18 34.05
C GLY A 376 -39.54 -2.44 34.77
N SER A 377 -40.76 -2.61 34.27
CA SER A 377 -41.89 -3.13 35.07
C SER A 377 -42.99 -3.69 34.16
N ALA A 378 -43.70 -4.73 34.61
CA ALA A 378 -44.78 -5.34 33.83
C ALA A 378 -46.07 -4.50 33.86
N GLY A 379 -46.85 -4.58 32.78
CA GLY A 379 -48.21 -4.02 32.68
C GLY A 379 -49.01 -4.83 31.67
N GLN A 380 -50.19 -5.32 32.07
CA GLN A 380 -51.05 -6.20 31.25
C GLN A 380 -52.05 -5.40 30.39
N SER A 381 -52.82 -6.14 29.57
CA SER A 381 -54.05 -5.74 28.85
C SER A 381 -53.84 -4.98 27.52
N ARG A 382 -54.71 -5.10 26.51
CA ARG A 382 -55.61 -6.20 26.07
C ARG A 382 -56.06 -5.89 24.62
N ASP A 383 -56.42 -6.93 23.88
CA ASP A 383 -57.36 -6.96 22.73
C ASP A 383 -57.15 -6.06 21.49
N GLY A 384 -57.44 -6.64 20.31
CA GLY A 384 -57.32 -5.96 19.00
C GLY A 384 -57.28 -6.94 17.83
N ARG A 385 -58.41 -7.57 17.50
CA ARG A 385 -58.55 -8.53 16.38
C ARG A 385 -58.69 -7.84 15.01
N ALA A 386 -58.51 -8.68 13.98
CA ALA A 386 -59.11 -8.62 12.62
C ALA A 386 -58.47 -7.67 11.58
N ASP A 387 -58.63 -7.90 10.27
CA ASP A 387 -58.78 -9.13 9.45
C ASP A 387 -58.66 -8.73 7.96
N GLY A 388 -58.40 -9.69 7.06
CA GLY A 388 -58.51 -9.54 5.60
C GLY A 388 -57.30 -8.88 4.89
N GLY A 389 -56.92 -9.27 3.67
CA GLY A 389 -57.43 -10.37 2.84
C GLY A 389 -57.42 -10.01 1.36
N ARG A 390 -57.03 -10.97 0.49
CA ARG A 390 -57.12 -10.94 -0.99
C ARG A 390 -56.20 -9.93 -1.72
N GLN A 391 -55.82 -10.11 -3.00
CA GLN A 391 -55.84 -11.32 -3.85
C GLN A 391 -54.74 -11.29 -4.92
N SER A 392 -54.45 -12.46 -5.46
CA SER A 392 -53.58 -12.72 -6.60
C SER A 392 -54.08 -12.13 -7.93
N ARG A 393 -53.14 -11.77 -8.81
CA ARG A 393 -53.25 -12.06 -10.26
C ARG A 393 -51.89 -12.47 -10.81
N GLY A 394 -51.79 -13.71 -11.26
CA GLY A 394 -50.68 -14.19 -12.08
C GLY A 394 -51.02 -14.07 -13.58
N VAL A 395 -50.00 -13.95 -14.41
CA VAL A 395 -50.12 -14.12 -15.87
C VAL A 395 -49.08 -15.15 -16.31
N ARG A 396 -49.52 -16.16 -17.07
CA ARG A 396 -48.67 -17.18 -17.70
C ARG A 396 -48.76 -17.07 -19.24
N PRO A 397 -47.82 -17.67 -20.00
CA PRO A 397 -47.38 -17.09 -21.28
C PRO A 397 -47.73 -17.91 -22.54
N GLY A 398 -47.45 -17.32 -23.70
CA GLY A 398 -47.22 -18.01 -24.97
C GLY A 398 -47.28 -17.07 -26.19
N PRO A 399 -46.94 -17.52 -27.41
CA PRO A 399 -46.12 -18.67 -27.79
C PRO A 399 -44.84 -18.24 -28.56
N GLY A 400 -43.90 -19.16 -28.77
CA GLY A 400 -42.60 -18.85 -29.40
C GLY A 400 -42.58 -18.93 -30.94
N ARG A 401 -41.48 -18.45 -31.54
CA ARG A 401 -41.06 -18.82 -32.90
C ARG A 401 -39.61 -19.28 -32.95
N ARG A 402 -39.38 -20.43 -33.58
CA ARG A 402 -38.06 -21.03 -33.82
C ARG A 402 -37.38 -20.32 -35.00
N ARG A 403 -36.06 -20.15 -34.97
CA ARG A 403 -35.22 -20.12 -36.17
C ARG A 403 -34.02 -21.06 -36.02
N ARG A 404 -33.67 -21.73 -37.12
CA ARG A 404 -32.64 -22.78 -37.21
C ARG A 404 -31.24 -22.17 -37.14
N GLY A 405 -30.27 -22.94 -36.67
CA GLY A 405 -28.86 -22.54 -36.62
C GLY A 405 -28.04 -23.05 -37.81
N LEU A 406 -26.78 -22.60 -37.85
CA LEU A 406 -25.67 -23.14 -38.65
C LEU A 406 -24.40 -23.18 -37.76
N PRO A 407 -23.40 -24.02 -38.06
CA PRO A 407 -22.53 -24.58 -37.03
C PRO A 407 -21.34 -23.69 -36.64
N ARG A 408 -20.93 -23.75 -35.37
CA ARG A 408 -19.60 -23.29 -34.93
C ARG A 408 -18.70 -24.49 -34.64
N GLN A 409 -17.58 -24.54 -35.34
CA GLN A 409 -16.54 -25.56 -35.17
C GLN A 409 -15.88 -25.46 -33.79
N ARG A 410 -15.46 -26.61 -33.24
CA ARG A 410 -14.67 -26.70 -32.00
C ARG A 410 -13.18 -26.78 -32.35
N PRO A 411 -12.31 -25.92 -31.79
CA PRO A 411 -10.87 -26.19 -31.76
C PRO A 411 -10.52 -27.24 -30.71
N ALA A 412 -9.57 -28.13 -31.03
CA ALA A 412 -9.06 -29.16 -30.12
C ALA A 412 -8.05 -28.60 -29.09
N PRO A 413 -7.82 -29.27 -27.94
CA PRO A 413 -6.96 -28.75 -26.88
C PRO A 413 -5.46 -28.94 -27.15
N LEU A 414 -4.72 -27.83 -27.28
CA LEU A 414 -3.26 -27.82 -27.34
C LEU A 414 -2.63 -28.08 -25.97
N ARG A 415 -2.08 -29.29 -25.75
CA ARG A 415 -1.20 -29.59 -24.61
C ARG A 415 0.15 -28.89 -24.77
N ARG A 416 0.39 -27.80 -24.03
CA ARG A 416 1.76 -27.23 -23.86
C ARG A 416 2.52 -27.97 -22.76
N ARG A 417 3.66 -28.57 -23.12
CA ARG A 417 4.65 -29.08 -22.15
C ARG A 417 5.35 -27.90 -21.47
N LEU A 418 5.44 -27.93 -20.14
CA LEU A 418 6.30 -27.01 -19.38
C LEU A 418 7.76 -27.45 -19.49
N ALA A 419 8.63 -26.58 -20.02
CA ALA A 419 10.07 -26.79 -19.97
C ALA A 419 10.63 -26.35 -18.61
N ARG A 420 11.52 -27.15 -18.01
CA ARG A 420 12.26 -26.78 -16.79
C ARG A 420 13.49 -25.93 -17.14
N PRO A 421 13.89 -24.95 -16.31
CA PRO A 421 15.11 -24.19 -16.53
C PRO A 421 16.38 -25.04 -16.24
N PRO A 422 17.54 -24.70 -16.86
CA PRO A 422 18.76 -25.50 -16.79
C PRO A 422 19.52 -25.36 -15.45
N ARG A 423 20.23 -26.43 -15.05
CA ARG A 423 20.79 -26.64 -13.70
C ARG A 423 22.08 -25.85 -13.35
N HIS A 424 22.55 -24.93 -14.19
CA HIS A 424 23.91 -24.37 -14.06
C HIS A 424 24.11 -23.25 -13.00
N ARG A 425 23.05 -22.64 -12.44
CA ARG A 425 23.19 -21.58 -11.41
C ARG A 425 23.49 -22.07 -9.97
N LEU A 426 23.43 -23.38 -9.70
CA LEU A 426 23.60 -23.93 -8.34
C LEU A 426 25.05 -24.25 -7.94
N ALA A 427 25.98 -24.31 -8.90
CA ALA A 427 27.39 -24.64 -8.63
C ALA A 427 28.20 -23.45 -8.06
N VAL A 428 28.00 -22.25 -8.61
CA VAL A 428 28.77 -21.05 -8.25
C VAL A 428 28.52 -20.60 -6.80
N LEU A 429 27.30 -20.80 -6.29
CA LEU A 429 26.94 -20.44 -4.91
C LEU A 429 27.49 -21.42 -3.85
N ARG A 430 27.78 -22.69 -4.21
CA ARG A 430 28.38 -23.65 -3.28
C ARG A 430 29.87 -23.41 -3.05
N GLY A 431 30.60 -22.92 -4.05
CA GLY A 431 32.03 -22.61 -3.93
C GLY A 431 32.34 -21.54 -2.87
N ARG A 432 31.49 -20.51 -2.74
CA ARG A 432 31.69 -19.42 -1.76
C ARG A 432 31.41 -19.82 -0.30
N GLN A 433 30.67 -20.90 -0.03
CA GLN A 433 30.41 -21.36 1.34
C GLN A 433 31.55 -22.18 1.97
N ALA A 434 32.46 -22.74 1.16
CA ALA A 434 33.57 -23.53 1.67
C ALA A 434 34.67 -22.66 2.32
N ALA A 435 34.95 -21.48 1.74
CA ALA A 435 36.03 -20.58 2.18
C ALA A 435 35.76 -19.86 3.52
N LEU A 436 34.53 -19.88 4.03
CA LEU A 436 34.13 -19.22 5.30
C LEU A 436 34.12 -20.18 6.52
N ARG A 437 34.51 -21.44 6.35
CA ARG A 437 34.54 -22.44 7.45
C ARG A 437 35.93 -22.69 8.04
N SER A 438 36.95 -22.00 7.56
CA SER A 438 38.36 -22.24 7.91
C SER A 438 39.07 -20.96 8.35
N ALA A 439 38.69 -20.43 9.51
CA ALA A 439 39.45 -19.42 10.25
C ALA A 439 39.26 -19.64 11.77
N PRO A 440 40.32 -19.74 12.59
CA PRO A 440 40.21 -20.01 14.02
C PRO A 440 39.85 -18.74 14.82
N GLY A 441 38.95 -18.87 15.79
CA GLY A 441 38.57 -17.77 16.68
C GLY A 441 39.42 -17.69 17.95
N PRO A 442 39.69 -16.49 18.51
CA PRO A 442 40.41 -16.34 19.78
C PRO A 442 39.51 -16.67 20.98
N GLY A 443 40.09 -17.32 21.99
CA GLY A 443 39.37 -17.91 23.12
C GLY A 443 38.91 -16.93 24.21
N ALA A 444 37.96 -17.39 25.02
CA ALA A 444 37.43 -16.66 26.16
C ALA A 444 38.39 -16.63 27.38
N ARG A 445 38.39 -15.52 28.12
CA ARG A 445 38.83 -15.44 29.52
C ARG A 445 37.79 -14.67 30.35
N ALA A 446 37.65 -15.00 31.63
CA ALA A 446 36.53 -14.56 32.46
C ALA A 446 36.96 -13.93 33.81
N ARG A 447 36.37 -12.76 34.14
CA ARG A 447 36.13 -12.15 35.48
C ARG A 447 37.39 -11.80 36.34
N PRO A 448 37.30 -11.05 37.47
CA PRO A 448 36.15 -10.41 38.20
C PRO A 448 36.22 -8.85 38.23
N GLY A 449 35.41 -8.05 38.97
CA GLY A 449 34.13 -8.31 39.66
C GLY A 449 33.89 -7.58 41.01
N ALA A 450 33.32 -6.36 41.02
CA ALA A 450 32.86 -5.57 42.20
C ALA A 450 31.46 -4.98 41.90
N ARG A 451 30.37 -5.09 42.70
CA ARG A 451 30.05 -4.76 44.11
C ARG A 451 29.92 -3.25 44.44
N THR A 452 28.67 -2.87 44.79
CA THR A 452 28.21 -1.63 45.49
C THR A 452 28.41 -0.28 44.77
N ALA A 453 27.58 0.75 44.98
CA ALA A 453 26.54 0.97 46.00
C ALA A 453 25.25 1.63 45.47
N VAL A 454 24.16 1.51 46.23
CA VAL A 454 22.94 2.30 46.08
C VAL A 454 23.03 3.54 46.97
N THR A 455 22.73 4.73 46.45
CA THR A 455 22.52 5.95 47.26
C THR A 455 21.24 6.67 46.85
N ARG A 456 20.56 7.23 47.87
CA ARG A 456 19.18 7.74 47.80
C ARG A 456 19.11 9.09 48.51
N ALA A 457 18.89 10.17 47.76
CA ALA A 457 18.60 11.51 48.27
C ALA A 457 17.50 12.12 47.39
N ARG A 458 16.26 12.26 47.88
CA ARG A 458 15.70 13.28 48.80
C ARG A 458 15.20 14.55 48.07
N ARG A 459 13.87 14.63 47.99
CA ARG A 459 12.97 15.82 48.04
C ARG A 459 13.54 16.94 48.96
N SER A 460 13.20 18.23 48.88
CA SER A 460 12.16 19.07 48.21
C SER A 460 12.53 20.56 48.55
N PRO A 461 11.65 21.59 48.46
CA PRO A 461 10.55 21.96 47.53
C PRO A 461 11.00 23.21 46.71
N GLY A 462 10.23 24.04 46.00
CA GLY A 462 8.83 24.43 45.96
C GLY A 462 8.74 25.81 45.27
N GLY A 463 7.60 26.16 44.68
CA GLY A 463 7.45 27.43 43.95
C GLY A 463 6.45 27.30 42.81
N GLY A 464 5.16 27.46 43.11
CA GLY A 464 4.11 27.47 42.09
C GLY A 464 3.66 28.89 41.77
N LEU A 465 3.06 29.08 40.59
CA LEU A 465 2.11 30.16 40.35
C LEU A 465 0.96 29.69 39.47
N GLN A 466 -0.20 30.30 39.63
CA GLN A 466 -1.47 29.80 39.10
C GLN A 466 -1.84 30.34 37.72
N ARG A 467 -2.58 29.49 36.98
CA ARG A 467 -3.69 29.79 36.06
C ARG A 467 -3.97 31.26 35.70
N ARG A 468 -4.17 31.48 34.40
CA ARG A 468 -5.44 32.03 33.86
C ARG A 468 -5.62 31.56 32.41
N GLY A 469 -6.86 31.45 31.98
CA GLY A 469 -7.22 31.22 30.58
C GLY A 469 -8.45 32.04 30.23
N THR A 470 -8.64 32.32 28.94
CA THR A 470 -9.84 32.97 28.40
C THR A 470 -10.08 32.50 26.98
N HIS A 471 -11.35 32.23 26.64
CA HIS A 471 -11.79 32.09 25.26
C HIS A 471 -11.71 33.43 24.52
N GLY A 472 -11.51 33.36 23.20
CA GLY A 472 -11.69 34.49 22.29
C GLY A 472 -11.93 33.96 20.89
N ALA A 473 -13.17 34.04 20.40
CA ALA A 473 -13.51 33.73 19.02
C ALA A 473 -13.22 34.94 18.12
N GLY A 474 -12.69 34.70 16.92
CA GLY A 474 -12.41 35.76 15.95
C GLY A 474 -11.91 35.17 14.64
N SER A 475 -12.81 35.04 13.66
CA SER A 475 -12.46 34.69 12.30
C SER A 475 -11.95 35.93 11.55
N PRO A 476 -10.83 35.82 10.82
CA PRO A 476 -10.64 36.55 9.58
C PRO A 476 -10.71 35.56 8.42
N GLY A 477 -11.62 35.81 7.47
CA GLY A 477 -11.69 35.05 6.23
C GLY A 477 -10.49 35.34 5.35
N ALA A 478 -9.53 34.42 5.28
CA ALA A 478 -8.47 34.44 4.28
C ALA A 478 -8.88 33.57 3.09
N VAL A 479 -9.36 34.21 2.02
CA VAL A 479 -9.46 33.56 0.70
C VAL A 479 -8.04 33.40 0.17
N VAL A 480 -7.40 32.27 0.45
CA VAL A 480 -6.06 31.95 -0.06
C VAL A 480 -6.18 31.39 -1.47
N GLU A 481 -6.22 32.31 -2.42
CA GLU A 481 -6.12 32.01 -3.84
C GLU A 481 -4.70 31.49 -4.17
N GLY A 482 -4.58 30.39 -4.92
CA GLY A 482 -3.34 30.04 -5.63
C GLY A 482 -2.16 29.41 -4.85
N SER A 483 -2.36 28.63 -3.77
CA SER A 483 -1.25 27.90 -3.12
C SER A 483 -0.97 26.51 -3.71
N ARG A 484 0.12 26.39 -4.49
CA ARG A 484 0.67 25.09 -4.93
C ARG A 484 1.34 24.37 -3.74
N VAL A 485 0.58 23.57 -2.99
CA VAL A 485 1.14 22.75 -1.90
C VAL A 485 2.14 21.72 -2.47
N ARG A 486 3.40 21.84 -2.07
CA ARG A 486 4.51 20.96 -2.43
C ARG A 486 4.79 20.05 -1.24
N CYS A 487 4.64 18.74 -1.42
CA CYS A 487 4.87 17.78 -0.35
C CYS A 487 6.13 16.98 -0.63
N LEU A 488 6.90 16.75 0.41
CA LEU A 488 7.99 15.79 0.45
C LEU A 488 7.49 14.60 1.27
N VAL A 489 7.36 13.44 0.63
CA VAL A 489 7.03 12.22 1.37
C VAL A 489 8.25 11.86 2.21
N ALA A 490 8.07 11.43 3.45
CA ALA A 490 9.13 10.86 4.27
C ALA A 490 8.63 9.54 4.88
N GLY A 491 9.06 8.42 4.30
CA GLY A 491 8.78 7.08 4.80
C GLY A 491 9.96 6.54 5.59
N LEU A 492 9.88 6.52 6.92
CA LEU A 492 10.88 5.86 7.76
C LEU A 492 10.68 4.34 7.70
N VAL A 493 11.38 3.71 6.78
CA VAL A 493 11.39 2.26 6.57
C VAL A 493 12.46 1.65 7.47
N HIS A 494 12.04 1.01 8.56
CA HIS A 494 12.96 0.16 9.31
C HIS A 494 13.07 -1.20 8.60
N HIS A 495 14.21 -1.42 7.94
CA HIS A 495 14.62 -2.75 7.49
C HIS A 495 15.84 -3.17 8.29
N LEU A 496 15.74 -4.32 8.96
CA LEU A 496 16.93 -5.02 9.38
C LEU A 496 17.65 -5.49 8.10
N ASN A 497 18.90 -5.02 7.98
CA ASN A 497 19.95 -5.53 7.09
C ASN A 497 19.91 -5.11 5.60
N GLN A 498 20.78 -4.17 5.22
CA GLN A 498 21.36 -4.06 3.88
C GLN A 498 22.87 -3.81 3.98
N ASN A 499 23.62 -4.81 4.46
CA ASN A 499 25.06 -4.91 4.20
C ASN A 499 25.28 -5.70 2.91
N MET A 500 25.05 -5.07 1.75
CA MET A 500 25.52 -5.57 0.45
C MET A 500 25.94 -4.37 -0.43
N ASN A 501 27.24 -4.06 -0.36
CA ASN A 501 28.00 -3.54 -1.51
C ASN A 501 28.44 -4.74 -2.37
#